data_AF-A0A8T5MAW9-F1
#
_entry.id   AF-A0A8T5MAW9-F1
#
_cell.length_a   1.000
_cell.length_b   1.000
_cell.length_c   1.000
_cell.angle_alpha   90.00
_cell.angle_beta   90.00
_cell.angle_gamma   90.00
#
_symmetry.space_group_name_H-M   'P 1'
#
loop_
_entity.id
_entity.type
_entity.pdbx_description
1 polymer ?
#
loop_
_entity_poly.entity_id
_entity_poly.type
_entity_poly.pdbx_seq_one_letter_code
_entity_poly.pdbx_strand_id
1 'polypeptide(L)' 'DEEIFSIEKYNEKKPSLLGEEKFFTGQIRTNTFSNTNELTIQGIEDVNPEELVKELEAKA' A
#
# COMPACT_ATOMS: atom_id res chain seq x y z
N ASP A 1 10.02 24.43 -11.10
CA ASP A 1 9.79 23.70 -9.84
C ASP A 1 8.31 23.48 -9.48
N GLU A 2 7.37 23.44 -10.43
CA GLU A 2 5.92 23.27 -10.16
C GLU A 2 5.28 22.04 -10.85
N GLU A 3 6.08 21.14 -11.43
CA GLU A 3 5.52 20.04 -12.25
C GLU A 3 5.10 18.80 -11.44
N ILE A 4 5.51 18.71 -10.17
CA ILE A 4 5.34 17.51 -9.32
C ILE A 4 3.92 17.44 -8.73
N PHE A 5 3.20 18.56 -8.68
CA PHE A 5 1.85 18.66 -8.10
C PHE A 5 0.79 19.02 -9.15
N SER A 6 1.02 18.76 -10.44
CA SER A 6 -0.01 19.02 -11.44
C SER A 6 -1.17 18.03 -11.27
N ILE A 7 -2.39 18.57 -11.25
CA ILE A 7 -3.61 17.79 -11.07
C ILE A 7 -3.80 16.80 -12.23
N GLU A 8 -3.39 17.18 -13.45
CA GLU A 8 -3.43 16.27 -14.61
C GLU A 8 -2.57 15.02 -14.38
N LYS A 9 -1.29 15.17 -13.97
CA LYS A 9 -0.40 14.02 -13.77
C LYS A 9 -0.86 13.12 -12.63
N TYR A 10 -1.43 13.70 -11.58
CA TYR A 10 -2.05 12.93 -10.50
C TYR A 10 -3.23 12.09 -11.02
N ASN A 11 -4.11 12.69 -11.82
CA ASN A 11 -5.27 12.01 -12.39
C ASN A 11 -4.87 10.91 -13.38
N GLU A 12 -3.76 11.06 -14.10
CA GLU A 12 -3.21 10.03 -14.98
C GLU A 12 -2.62 8.85 -14.19
N LYS A 13 -1.89 9.11 -13.10
CA LYS A 13 -1.22 8.04 -12.34
C LYS A 13 -2.15 7.30 -11.40
N LYS A 14 -3.15 7.99 -10.82
CA LYS A 14 -4.06 7.44 -9.81
C LYS A 14 -4.74 6.12 -10.23
N PRO A 15 -5.30 5.96 -11.45
CA PRO A 15 -5.90 4.70 -11.87
C PRO A 15 -4.91 3.52 -11.84
N SER A 16 -3.63 3.76 -12.16
CA SER A 16 -2.61 2.70 -12.15
C SER A 16 -2.21 2.23 -10.76
N LEU A 17 -2.53 2.99 -9.71
CA LEU A 17 -2.23 2.60 -8.32
C LEU A 17 -3.40 1.83 -7.67
N LEU A 18 -4.57 1.82 -8.30
CA LEU A 18 -5.78 1.22 -7.75
C LEU A 18 -5.99 -0.18 -8.36
N GLY A 19 -6.35 -1.15 -7.52
CA GLY A 19 -6.59 -2.53 -7.94
C GLY A 19 -5.36 -3.44 -7.94
N GLU A 20 -4.19 -2.92 -7.55
CA GLU A 20 -2.99 -3.72 -7.35
C GLU A 20 -2.92 -4.28 -5.92
N GLU A 21 -2.52 -5.54 -5.80
CA GLU A 21 -2.21 -6.16 -4.51
C GLU A 21 -0.74 -5.91 -4.16
N LYS A 22 -0.49 -5.44 -2.93
CA LYS A 22 0.84 -5.12 -2.40
C LYS A 22 0.97 -5.59 -0.96
N PHE A 23 2.18 -5.87 -0.54
CA PHE A 23 2.52 -5.98 0.88
C PHE A 23 2.85 -4.60 1.44
N PHE A 24 2.19 -4.24 2.54
CA PHE A 24 2.44 -2.99 3.27
C PHE A 24 3.03 -3.32 4.63
N THR A 25 4.18 -2.74 4.94
CA THR A 25 4.82 -2.87 6.25
C THR A 25 4.93 -1.50 6.91
N GLY A 26 4.82 -1.46 8.23
CA GLY A 26 4.77 -0.19 8.93
C GLY A 26 4.48 -0.30 10.42
N GLN A 27 4.34 0.86 11.04
CA GLN A 27 4.12 0.98 12.47
C GLN A 27 2.67 1.37 12.74
N ILE A 28 2.01 0.62 13.64
CA ILE A 28 0.70 0.98 14.18
C ILE A 28 0.91 1.80 15.44
N ARG A 29 0.20 2.93 15.55
CA ARG A 29 0.11 3.73 16.79
C ARG A 29 -1.35 4.02 17.10
N THR A 30 -1.69 4.16 18.37
CA THR A 30 -2.99 4.70 18.77
C THR A 30 -2.86 6.22 18.90
N ASN A 31 -3.62 6.97 18.12
CA ASN A 31 -3.67 8.41 18.19
C ASN A 31 -4.37 8.82 19.50
N THR A 32 -3.70 9.62 20.33
CA THR A 32 -4.20 10.01 21.66
C THR A 32 -5.35 11.02 21.61
N PHE A 33 -5.49 11.77 20.52
CA PHE A 33 -6.56 12.74 20.33
C PHE A 33 -7.87 12.07 19.88
N SER A 34 -7.80 11.17 18.89
CA SER A 34 -8.97 10.50 18.31
C SER A 34 -9.23 9.11 18.87
N ASN A 35 -8.32 8.55 19.67
CA ASN A 35 -8.33 7.17 20.15
C ASN A 35 -8.49 6.13 19.03
N THR A 36 -7.93 6.41 17.86
CA THR A 36 -7.97 5.53 16.68
C THR A 36 -6.59 4.94 16.42
N ASN A 37 -6.55 3.71 15.93
CA ASN A 37 -5.30 3.14 15.42
C ASN A 37 -4.98 3.75 14.06
N GLU A 38 -3.74 4.20 13.91
CA GLU A 38 -3.18 4.73 12.68
C GLU A 38 -2.01 3.84 12.26
N LEU A 39 -1.99 3.42 11.00
CA LEU A 39 -0.86 2.73 10.39
C LEU A 39 -0.02 3.74 9.61
N THR A 40 1.25 3.88 9.98
CA THR A 40 2.24 4.59 9.16
C THR A 40 2.96 3.56 8.29
N ILE A 41 2.72 3.59 6.99
CA ILE A 41 3.39 2.74 6.01
C ILE A 41 4.85 3.18 5.86
N GLN A 42 5.77 2.24 6.02
CA GLN A 42 7.21 2.43 5.89
C GLN A 42 7.79 1.63 4.70
N GLY A 43 7.12 0.55 4.30
CA GLY A 43 7.50 -0.28 3.16
C GLY A 43 6.31 -0.69 2.31
N ILE A 44 6.54 -0.76 1.00
CA ILE A 44 5.59 -1.25 -0.01
C ILE A 44 6.36 -2.22 -0.91
N GLU A 45 5.83 -3.43 -1.07
CA GLU A 45 6.42 -4.48 -1.90
C GLU A 45 5.35 -5.10 -2.79
N ASP A 46 5.74 -5.58 -3.97
CA ASP A 46 4.85 -6.29 -4.89
C ASP A 46 4.53 -7.69 -4.36
N VAL A 47 3.27 -8.12 -4.51
CA VAL A 47 2.91 -9.52 -4.25
C VAL A 47 3.48 -10.38 -5.38
N ASN A 48 4.22 -11.43 -5.03
CA ASN A 48 4.63 -12.47 -5.97
C ASN A 48 3.56 -13.58 -6.01
N PRO A 49 2.80 -13.74 -7.11
CA PRO A 49 1.73 -14.73 -7.19
C PRO A 49 2.24 -16.17 -7.06
N GLU A 50 3.45 -16.48 -7.54
CA GLU A 50 4.01 -17.83 -7.48
C GLU A 50 4.30 -18.24 -6.03
N GLU A 51 4.87 -17.33 -5.24
CA GLU A 51 5.14 -17.57 -3.81
C GLU A 51 3.83 -17.63 -3.01
N LEU A 52 2.84 -16.80 -3.36
CA LEU A 52 1.52 -16.83 -2.73
C LEU A 52 0.82 -18.18 -2.94
N VAL A 53 0.83 -18.71 -4.17
CA VAL A 53 0.23 -20.03 -4.47
C VAL A 53 0.91 -21.13 -3.65
N LYS A 54 2.26 -21.14 -3.59
CA LYS A 54 3.00 -22.11 -2.78
C LYS A 54 2.63 -22.05 -1.30
N GLU A 55 2.49 -20.85 -0.73
CA GLU A 55 2.13 -20.68 0.68
C GLU A 55 0.69 -21.16 0.95
N LEU A 56 -0.24 -20.89 0.04
CA LEU A 56 -1.64 -21.31 0.17
C LEU A 56 -1.79 -22.83 0.06
N GLU A 57 -1.10 -23.47 -0.88
CA GLU A 57 -1.10 -24.93 -1.04
C GLU A 57 -0.47 -25.65 0.16
N ALA A 58 0.55 -25.07 0.79
CA ALA A 58 1.17 -25.64 1.99
C ALA A 58 0.27 -25.59 3.24
N LYS A 59 -0.77 -24.76 3.24
CA LYS A 59 -1.73 -24.61 4.35
C LYS A 59 -3.03 -25.42 4.15
N ALA A 60 -3.20 -26.04 2.97
CA ALA A 60 -4.33 -26.91 2.65
C ALA A 60 -4.10 -28.34 3.15
#